data_AF-A0A0G0SQ93-F1
#
_entry.id   AF-A0A0G0SQ93-F1
#
_cell.length_a   1.000
_cell.length_b   1.000
_cell.length_c   1.000
_cell.angle_alpha   90.00
_cell.angle_beta   90.00
_cell.angle_gamma   90.00
#
_symmetry.space_group_name_H-M   'P 1'
#
loop_
_entity.id
_entity.type
_entity.pdbx_description
1 polymer ?
#
loop_
_entity_poly.entity_id
_entity_poly.type
_entity_poly.pdbx_seq_one_letter_code
_entity_poly.pdbx_strand_id
1 'polypeptide(L)'
;MKIIVVHGDDSHTSYERLRVLVDAASKRGWEIDRIFNKNKNIGETLTFSGLFKKDRFVLIENFNLLNKKDLNLINRRLEVDGITVVIYHPGTISKTALKQIKIIHKVEEYKLPKLIWAYLDSFFPGNLKTSLSTLHKLINNEPVEFVFALLTRHLK
;
A
#
# COMPACT_ATOMS: atom_id res chain seq x y z
N MET A 1 12.46 12.86 -9.39
CA MET A 1 11.73 12.33 -8.22
C MET A 1 11.15 10.97 -8.57
N LYS A 2 11.39 9.93 -7.75
CA LYS A 2 10.83 8.58 -7.99
C LYS A 2 9.54 8.40 -7.20
N ILE A 3 8.50 7.86 -7.83
CA ILE A 3 7.19 7.61 -7.19
C ILE A 3 6.88 6.12 -7.26
N ILE A 4 6.69 5.50 -6.10
CA ILE A 4 6.29 4.11 -5.95
C ILE A 4 4.92 4.10 -5.27
N VAL A 5 3.98 3.36 -5.84
CA VAL A 5 2.67 3.15 -5.23
C VAL A 5 2.54 1.69 -4.82
N VAL A 6 2.25 1.46 -3.53
CA VAL A 6 2.00 0.15 -2.96
C VAL A 6 0.56 0.11 -2.47
N HIS A 7 -0.25 -0.77 -3.05
CA HIS A 7 -1.65 -0.90 -2.68
C HIS A 7 -2.13 -2.33 -2.88
N GLY A 8 -3.30 -2.68 -2.36
CA GLY A 8 -3.89 -3.99 -2.57
C GLY A 8 -4.84 -4.44 -1.47
N ASP A 9 -5.62 -5.46 -1.79
CA ASP A 9 -6.56 -6.10 -0.86
C ASP A 9 -5.85 -7.00 0.17
N ASP A 10 -4.65 -7.48 -0.16
CA ASP A 10 -3.76 -8.15 0.77
C ASP A 10 -2.94 -7.12 1.55
N SER A 11 -3.52 -6.67 2.67
CA SER A 11 -2.91 -5.68 3.55
C SER A 11 -1.63 -6.19 4.22
N HIS A 12 -1.52 -7.50 4.45
CA HIS A 12 -0.35 -8.09 5.12
C HIS A 12 0.86 -8.06 4.19
N THR A 13 0.74 -8.65 3.00
CA THR A 13 1.85 -8.71 2.04
C THR A 13 2.25 -7.32 1.55
N SER A 14 1.29 -6.42 1.33
CA SER A 14 1.57 -5.03 0.95
C SER A 14 2.29 -4.26 2.05
N TYR A 15 1.99 -4.52 3.33
CA TYR A 15 2.67 -3.89 4.45
C TYR A 15 4.09 -4.43 4.65
N GLU A 16 4.30 -5.75 4.54
CA GLU A 16 5.65 -6.34 4.56
C GLU A 16 6.52 -5.75 3.45
N ARG A 17 5.94 -5.54 2.26
CA ARG A 17 6.65 -4.85 1.18
C ARG A 17 7.05 -3.42 1.54
N LEU A 18 6.13 -2.66 2.14
CA LEU A 18 6.42 -1.30 2.60
C LEU A 18 7.59 -1.30 3.60
N ARG A 19 7.60 -2.25 4.55
CA ARG A 19 8.67 -2.41 5.52
C ARG A 19 10.02 -2.62 4.84
N VAL A 20 10.09 -3.48 3.83
CA VAL A 20 11.31 -3.70 3.03
C VAL A 20 11.80 -2.40 2.37
N LEU A 21 10.89 -1.56 1.85
CA LEU A 21 11.27 -0.27 1.24
C LEU A 21 11.82 0.72 2.28
N VAL A 22 11.20 0.81 3.44
CA VAL A 22 11.63 1.66 4.55
C VAL A 22 12.99 1.20 5.08
N ASP A 23 13.18 -0.10 5.27
CA ASP A 23 14.45 -0.67 5.74
C ASP A 23 15.58 -0.44 4.72
N ALA A 24 15.29 -0.54 3.42
CA ALA A 24 16.25 -0.22 2.37
C ALA A 24 16.66 1.26 2.36
N ALA A 25 15.71 2.17 2.58
CA ALA A 25 16.00 3.60 2.71
C ALA A 25 16.84 3.90 3.96
N SER A 26 16.48 3.29 5.09
CA SER A 26 17.20 3.44 6.36
C SER A 26 18.65 2.95 6.26
N LYS A 27 18.88 1.77 5.66
CA LYS A 27 20.23 1.22 5.42
C LYS A 27 21.10 2.10 4.52
N ARG A 28 20.49 2.87 3.62
CA ARG A 28 21.18 3.84 2.74
C ARG A 28 21.42 5.19 3.42
N GLY A 29 20.96 5.37 4.65
CA GLY A 29 21.09 6.63 5.39
C GLY A 29 20.21 7.76 4.86
N TRP A 30 19.12 7.42 4.16
CA TRP A 30 18.17 8.40 3.64
C TRP A 30 17.36 9.03 4.77
N GLU A 31 16.96 10.29 4.60
CA GLU A 31 16.04 10.96 5.53
C GLU A 31 14.62 10.45 5.29
N ILE A 32 13.97 9.92 6.34
CA ILE A 32 12.66 9.27 6.23
C ILE A 32 11.58 10.14 6.85
N ASP A 33 10.69 10.67 6.02
CA ASP A 33 9.52 11.44 6.45
C ASP A 33 8.25 10.62 6.31
N ARG A 34 7.51 10.45 7.41
CA ARG A 34 6.22 9.74 7.43
C ARG A 34 5.05 10.70 7.60
N ILE A 35 4.08 10.57 6.71
CA ILE A 35 2.82 11.32 6.70
C ILE A 35 1.68 10.34 6.92
N PHE A 36 1.15 10.36 8.14
CA PHE A 36 0.07 9.48 8.61
C PHE A 36 -1.24 10.24 8.89
N ASN A 37 -1.20 11.58 8.90
CA ASN A 37 -2.36 12.41 9.21
C ASN A 37 -2.47 13.58 8.22
N LYS A 38 -3.71 14.00 7.94
CA LYS A 38 -4.04 15.14 7.06
C LYS A 38 -3.49 16.47 7.56
N ASN A 39 -3.16 16.58 8.85
CA ASN A 39 -2.65 17.80 9.46
C ASN A 39 -1.18 18.08 9.12
N LYS A 40 -0.40 17.09 8.65
CA LYS A 40 0.94 17.35 8.13
C LYS A 40 0.83 17.91 6.71
N ASN A 41 1.45 19.06 6.47
CA ASN A 41 1.48 19.68 5.15
C ASN A 41 2.39 18.86 4.21
N ILE A 42 1.76 18.05 3.36
CA ILE A 42 2.44 17.24 2.34
C ILE A 42 3.28 18.14 1.42
N GLY A 43 2.76 19.32 1.08
CA GLY A 43 3.45 20.30 0.25
C GLY A 43 4.78 20.75 0.86
N GLU A 44 4.78 21.13 2.14
CA GLU A 44 5.99 21.51 2.88
C GLU A 44 7.00 20.37 2.97
N THR A 45 6.51 19.15 3.22
CA THR A 45 7.39 17.97 3.34
C THR A 45 8.10 17.69 2.00
N LEU A 46 7.40 17.86 0.88
CA LEU A 46 7.95 17.69 -0.47
C LEU A 46 8.81 18.88 -0.93
N THR A 47 8.62 20.07 -0.36
CA THR A 47 9.41 21.27 -0.72
C THR A 47 10.64 21.46 0.15
N PHE A 48 10.66 20.88 1.35
CA PHE A 48 11.80 20.98 2.25
C PHE A 48 13.06 20.39 1.61
N SER A 49 14.06 21.22 1.33
CA SER A 49 15.41 20.76 1.02
C SER A 49 16.22 20.89 2.30
N GLY A 50 16.52 19.76 2.94
CA GLY A 50 17.39 19.73 4.10
C GLY A 50 18.73 20.41 3.82
N LEU A 51 19.32 21.02 4.84
CA LEU A 51 20.62 21.70 4.75
C LEU A 51 21.75 20.76 4.32
N PHE A 52 21.56 19.45 4.52
CA PHE A 52 22.47 18.40 4.10
C PHE A 52 21.92 17.73 2.85
N LYS A 53 22.73 17.60 1.79
CA LYS A 53 22.40 16.94 0.52
C LYS A 53 22.24 15.41 0.69
N LYS A 54 21.30 14.98 1.54
CA LYS A 54 20.92 13.57 1.70
C LYS A 54 19.72 13.27 0.84
N ASP A 55 19.70 12.07 0.28
CA ASP A 55 18.50 11.54 -0.38
C ASP A 55 17.37 11.39 0.63
N ARG A 56 16.13 11.63 0.17
CA ARG A 56 14.93 11.65 1.00
C ARG A 56 13.95 10.58 0.58
N PHE A 57 13.30 9.99 1.58
CA PHE A 57 12.24 9.01 1.46
C PHE A 57 10.98 9.55 2.13
N VAL A 58 9.96 9.89 1.34
CA VAL A 58 8.69 10.41 1.84
C VAL A 58 7.64 9.33 1.74
N LEU A 59 7.14 8.86 2.89
CA LEU A 59 6.08 7.87 3.01
C LEU A 59 4.74 8.54 3.29
N ILE A 60 3.75 8.27 2.44
CA ILE A 60 2.36 8.71 2.61
C ILE A 60 1.51 7.48 2.93
N GLU A 61 1.11 7.33 4.19
CA GLU A 61 0.43 6.14 4.73
C GLU A 61 -1.09 6.20 4.56
N ASN A 62 -1.56 6.58 3.36
CA ASN A 62 -2.91 6.36 2.80
C ASN A 62 -3.10 7.34 1.63
N PHE A 63 -3.46 6.83 0.44
CA PHE A 63 -3.76 7.67 -0.73
C PHE A 63 -4.84 8.75 -0.44
N ASN A 64 -5.81 8.47 0.43
CA ASN A 64 -6.89 9.39 0.80
C ASN A 64 -6.43 10.62 1.60
N LEU A 65 -5.16 10.67 2.02
CA LEU A 65 -4.55 11.86 2.61
C LEU A 65 -4.21 12.91 1.54
N LEU A 66 -4.03 12.49 0.29
CA LEU A 66 -3.71 13.39 -0.83
C LEU A 66 -4.95 14.14 -1.30
N ASN A 67 -4.88 15.47 -1.28
CA ASN A 67 -5.88 16.32 -1.92
C ASN A 67 -5.45 16.69 -3.36
N LYS A 68 -6.33 17.37 -4.11
CA LYS A 68 -6.02 17.81 -5.48
C LYS A 68 -4.79 18.72 -5.57
N LYS A 69 -4.53 19.56 -4.55
CA LYS A 69 -3.34 20.43 -4.52
C LYS A 69 -2.06 19.60 -4.36
N ASP A 70 -2.07 18.60 -3.49
CA ASP A 70 -0.92 17.71 -3.26
C ASP A 70 -0.59 16.91 -4.53
N LEU A 71 -1.61 16.36 -5.19
CA LEU A 71 -1.43 15.65 -6.47
C LEU A 71 -0.85 16.57 -7.54
N ASN A 72 -1.31 17.84 -7.61
CA ASN A 72 -0.75 18.82 -8.52
C ASN A 72 0.72 19.16 -8.19
N LEU A 73 1.09 19.22 -6.91
CA LEU A 73 2.48 19.44 -6.50
C LEU A 73 3.38 18.27 -6.88
N ILE A 74 2.95 17.04 -6.58
CA ILE A 74 3.64 15.81 -6.96
C ILE A 74 3.86 15.77 -8.48
N ASN A 75 2.82 16.10 -9.26
CA ASN A 75 2.86 16.12 -10.71
C ASN A 75 3.74 17.24 -11.31
N ARG A 76 4.00 18.31 -10.57
CA ARG A 76 4.87 19.43 -11.02
C ARG A 76 6.35 19.19 -10.69
N ARG A 77 6.67 18.37 -9.70
CA ARG A 77 8.04 18.16 -9.18
C ARG A 77 8.69 16.85 -9.61
N LEU A 78 8.24 16.30 -10.74
CA LEU A 78 8.70 15.00 -11.22
C LEU A 78 10.20 14.96 -11.52
N GLU A 79 10.82 16.12 -11.80
CA GLU A 79 12.24 16.27 -12.16
C GLU A 79 13.18 16.50 -10.96
N VAL A 80 12.69 16.55 -9.71
CA VAL A 80 13.58 16.78 -8.55
C VAL A 80 14.36 15.51 -8.20
N ASP A 81 15.68 15.53 -8.36
CA ASP A 81 16.55 14.41 -8.00
C ASP A 81 16.71 14.25 -6.48
N GLY A 82 17.03 13.03 -6.05
CA GLY A 82 17.25 12.69 -4.64
C GLY A 82 16.01 12.50 -3.77
N ILE A 83 14.79 12.63 -4.33
CA ILE A 83 13.53 12.37 -3.59
C ILE A 83 12.84 11.12 -4.12
N THR A 84 12.55 10.19 -3.21
CA THR A 84 11.67 9.03 -3.44
C THR A 84 10.40 9.17 -2.62
N VAL A 85 9.25 9.17 -3.28
CA VAL A 85 7.92 9.19 -2.66
C VAL A 85 7.32 7.80 -2.75
N VAL A 86 6.92 7.26 -1.60
CA VAL A 86 6.16 6.01 -1.51
C VAL A 86 4.76 6.31 -1.01
N ILE A 87 3.77 5.97 -1.82
CA ILE A 87 2.36 6.09 -1.46
C ILE A 87 1.87 4.70 -1.12
N TYR A 88 1.55 4.48 0.16
CA TYR A 88 0.95 3.25 0.65
C TYR A 88 -0.56 3.44 0.84
N HIS A 89 -1.36 2.44 0.47
CA HIS A 89 -2.79 2.44 0.77
C HIS A 89 -3.23 1.03 1.21
N PRO A 90 -3.86 0.90 2.41
CA PRO A 90 -4.42 -0.36 2.88
C PRO A 90 -5.74 -0.62 2.16
N GLY A 91 -5.66 -1.21 0.96
CA GLY A 91 -6.79 -1.47 0.07
C GLY A 91 -6.41 -1.24 -1.39
N THR A 92 -7.34 -1.51 -2.30
CA THR A 92 -7.11 -1.31 -3.73
C THR A 92 -7.38 0.15 -4.15
N ILE A 93 -6.39 0.78 -4.78
CA ILE A 93 -6.58 2.08 -5.44
C ILE A 93 -7.12 1.84 -6.85
N SER A 94 -8.19 2.55 -7.21
CA SER A 94 -8.78 2.43 -8.55
C SER A 94 -7.83 2.95 -9.64
N LYS A 95 -7.93 2.39 -10.84
CA LYS A 95 -7.16 2.84 -12.00
C LYS A 95 -7.39 4.33 -12.32
N THR A 96 -8.59 4.84 -12.05
CA THR A 96 -8.92 6.26 -12.25
C THR A 96 -8.23 7.16 -11.23
N ALA A 97 -8.11 6.73 -9.97
CA ALA A 97 -7.35 7.44 -8.95
C ALA A 97 -5.84 7.42 -9.24
N LEU A 98 -5.29 6.28 -9.67
CA LEU A 98 -3.87 6.18 -10.07
C LEU A 98 -3.53 7.13 -11.23
N LYS A 99 -4.43 7.28 -12.21
CA LYS A 99 -4.26 8.21 -13.35
C LYS A 99 -4.18 9.69 -12.94
N GLN A 100 -4.56 10.05 -11.71
CA GLN A 100 -4.37 11.41 -11.20
C GLN A 100 -2.89 11.73 -10.94
N ILE A 101 -2.04 10.71 -10.81
CA ILE A 101 -0.58 10.85 -10.75
C ILE A 101 -0.03 10.65 -12.16
N LYS A 102 0.56 11.68 -12.75
CA LYS A 102 1.00 11.70 -14.16
C LYS A 102 2.13 10.72 -14.45
N ILE A 103 3.08 10.59 -13.53
CA ILE A 103 4.22 9.68 -13.66
C ILE A 103 4.31 8.84 -12.39
N ILE A 104 4.13 7.53 -12.54
CA ILE A 104 4.38 6.56 -11.50
C ILE A 104 5.50 5.66 -12.01
N HIS A 105 6.58 5.52 -11.24
CA HIS A 105 7.73 4.71 -11.66
C HIS A 105 7.48 3.22 -11.41
N LYS A 106 6.73 2.91 -10.36
CA LYS A 106 6.37 1.54 -10.01
C LYS A 106 5.01 1.50 -9.30
N VAL A 107 4.13 0.62 -9.76
CA VAL A 107 2.89 0.27 -9.07
C VAL A 107 3.01 -1.19 -8.65
N GLU A 108 2.84 -1.45 -7.36
CA GLU A 108 2.83 -2.79 -6.78
C GLU A 108 1.43 -3.04 -6.20
N GLU A 109 0.65 -3.87 -6.90
CA GLU A 109 -0.72 -4.25 -6.51
C GLU A 109 -0.71 -5.66 -5.88
N TYR A 110 -1.14 -5.75 -4.63
CA TYR A 110 -1.16 -6.98 -3.83
C TYR A 110 -2.59 -7.50 -3.67
N LYS A 111 -2.97 -8.47 -4.49
CA LYS A 111 -4.32 -9.06 -4.44
C LYS A 111 -4.35 -10.28 -3.56
N LEU A 112 -5.45 -10.44 -2.83
CA LEU A 112 -5.74 -11.67 -2.12
C LEU A 112 -5.77 -12.87 -3.10
N PRO A 113 -5.18 -14.01 -2.74
CA PRO A 113 -5.28 -15.23 -3.51
C PRO A 113 -6.74 -15.59 -3.85
N LYS A 114 -6.98 -16.05 -5.08
CA LYS A 114 -8.32 -16.50 -5.53
C LYS A 114 -8.91 -17.59 -4.63
N LEU A 115 -8.05 -18.40 -4.01
CA LEU A 115 -8.46 -19.46 -3.11
C LEU A 115 -9.15 -18.95 -1.84
N ILE A 116 -8.71 -17.78 -1.32
CA ILE A 116 -9.35 -17.12 -0.18
C ILE A 116 -10.78 -16.72 -0.55
N TRP A 117 -10.95 -16.06 -1.71
CA TRP A 117 -12.27 -15.68 -2.19
C TRP A 117 -13.18 -16.89 -2.41
N ALA A 118 -12.66 -17.95 -3.05
CA ALA A 118 -13.40 -19.18 -3.24
C ALA A 118 -13.81 -19.84 -1.91
N TYR A 119 -12.99 -19.75 -0.86
CA TYR A 119 -13.35 -20.23 0.46
C TYR A 119 -14.49 -19.39 1.06
N LEU A 120 -14.34 -18.07 1.07
CA LEU A 120 -15.36 -17.15 1.62
C LEU A 120 -16.70 -17.33 0.88
N ASP A 121 -16.69 -17.35 -0.45
CA ASP A 121 -17.89 -17.57 -1.27
C ASP A 121 -18.52 -18.95 -1.07
N SER A 122 -17.74 -19.95 -0.64
CA SER A 122 -18.25 -21.29 -0.33
C SER A 122 -18.85 -21.41 1.07
N PHE A 123 -18.69 -20.40 1.93
CA PHE A 123 -19.10 -20.42 3.33
C PHE A 123 -20.59 -20.04 3.48
N PHE A 124 -21.49 -20.94 3.08
CA PHE A 124 -22.94 -20.78 3.24
C PHE A 124 -23.63 -22.12 3.55
N PRO A 125 -24.85 -22.10 4.14
CA PRO A 125 -25.60 -23.30 4.46
C PRO A 125 -25.81 -24.19 3.23
N GLY A 126 -25.51 -25.49 3.34
CA GLY A 126 -25.68 -26.46 2.25
C GLY A 126 -24.42 -26.73 1.41
N ASN A 127 -23.31 -26.03 1.64
CA ASN A 127 -22.06 -26.20 0.86
C ASN A 127 -20.86 -26.70 1.68
N LEU A 128 -21.11 -27.52 2.70
CA LEU A 128 -20.11 -27.98 3.68
C LEU A 128 -18.87 -28.64 3.04
N LYS A 129 -19.08 -29.55 2.09
CA LYS A 129 -18.01 -30.34 1.46
C LYS A 129 -17.01 -29.45 0.74
N THR A 130 -17.50 -28.46 0.00
CA THR A 130 -16.65 -27.49 -0.71
C THR A 130 -15.94 -26.62 0.30
N SER A 131 -16.67 -26.02 1.26
CA SER A 131 -16.10 -25.11 2.25
C SER A 131 -14.94 -25.72 3.05
N LEU A 132 -15.10 -26.94 3.55
CA LEU A 132 -14.05 -27.65 4.29
C LEU A 132 -12.85 -27.99 3.40
N SER A 133 -13.09 -28.46 2.18
CA SER A 133 -12.03 -28.75 1.20
C SER A 133 -11.19 -27.51 0.89
N THR A 134 -11.84 -26.36 0.67
CA THR A 134 -11.15 -25.10 0.39
C THR A 134 -10.38 -24.60 1.61
N LEU A 135 -10.96 -24.71 2.81
CA LEU A 135 -10.30 -24.34 4.07
C LEU A 135 -9.01 -25.13 4.30
N HIS A 136 -9.04 -26.46 4.15
CA HIS A 136 -7.84 -27.30 4.32
C HIS A 136 -6.72 -26.94 3.34
N LYS A 137 -7.06 -26.56 2.10
CA LYS A 137 -6.07 -26.09 1.13
C LYS A 137 -5.52 -24.71 1.50
N LEU A 138 -6.35 -23.87 2.12
CA LEU A 138 -6.01 -22.51 2.50
C LEU A 138 -5.01 -22.48 3.66
N ILE A 139 -5.28 -23.22 4.74
CA ILE A 139 -4.45 -23.25 5.95
C ILE A 139 -3.06 -23.84 5.73
N ASN A 140 -2.83 -24.56 4.62
CA ASN A 140 -1.52 -25.06 4.23
C ASN A 140 -0.61 -23.98 3.64
N ASN A 141 -1.19 -22.88 3.14
CA ASN A 141 -0.46 -21.83 2.41
C ASN A 141 -0.55 -20.47 3.10
N GLU A 142 -1.60 -20.23 3.89
CA GLU A 142 -1.90 -18.95 4.51
C GLU A 142 -1.97 -19.10 6.05
N PRO A 143 -1.52 -18.09 6.83
CA PRO A 143 -1.66 -18.09 8.28
C PRO A 143 -3.12 -18.21 8.74
N VAL A 144 -3.38 -19.05 9.74
CA VAL A 144 -4.76 -19.34 10.21
C VAL A 144 -5.45 -18.09 10.76
N GLU A 145 -4.70 -17.22 11.43
CA GLU A 145 -5.17 -15.95 11.98
C GLU A 145 -5.69 -15.01 10.88
N PHE A 146 -5.01 -15.01 9.73
CA PHE A 146 -5.41 -14.21 8.58
C PHE A 146 -6.71 -14.72 7.97
N VAL A 147 -6.83 -16.04 7.80
CA VAL A 147 -8.06 -16.69 7.33
C VAL A 147 -9.23 -16.37 8.26
N PHE A 148 -9.03 -16.48 9.57
CA PHE A 148 -10.04 -16.19 10.56
C PHE A 148 -10.48 -14.73 10.53
N ALA A 149 -9.54 -13.78 10.46
CA ALA A 149 -9.85 -12.37 10.35
C ALA A 149 -10.71 -12.05 9.11
N LEU A 150 -10.39 -12.64 7.96
CA LEU A 150 -11.18 -12.47 6.74
C LEU A 150 -12.58 -13.07 6.84
N LEU A 151 -12.72 -14.25 7.47
CA LEU A 151 -14.01 -14.88 7.70
C LEU A 151 -14.91 -14.03 8.60
N THR A 152 -14.36 -13.49 9.71
CA THR A 152 -15.14 -12.61 10.60
C THR A 152 -15.62 -11.34 9.90
N ARG A 153 -14.87 -10.83 8.92
CA ARG A 153 -15.30 -9.69 8.09
C ARG A 153 -16.41 -10.08 7.11
N HIS A 154 -16.38 -11.31 6.58
CA HIS A 154 -17.37 -11.80 5.62
C HIS A 154 -18.73 -12.09 6.25
N LEU A 155 -18.76 -12.46 7.54
CA LEU A 155 -19.98 -12.79 8.28
C LEU A 155 -20.66 -11.59 8.96
N LYS A 156 -20.09 -10.39 8.85
CA LYS A 156 -20.71 -9.14 9.34
C LYS A 156 -21.62 -8.56 8.28
#